data_AF-A0A956DSB1-F1
#
_entry.id   AF-A0A956DSB1-F1
#
_cell.length_a   1.000
_cell.length_b   1.000
_cell.length_c   1.000
_cell.angle_alpha   90.00
_cell.angle_beta   90.00
_cell.angle_gamma   90.00
#
_symmetry.space_group_name_H-M   'P 1'
#
loop_
_entity.id
_entity.type
_entity.pdbx_description
1 polymer ?
#
loop_
_entity_poly.entity_id
_entity_poly.type
_entity_poly.pdbx_seq_one_letter_code
_entity_poly.pdbx_strand_id
1 'polypeptide(L)'
;MVRVSVLALALSACAPSPDAPVTPPAAAASTSSASSRPTSSATPVASIAPPPPGTADAWTAASPVVETPEPAAAVTADGRVDGDRLRRLHLDRLARDESPVVVLQGGTPRELGARLCEQVVPRRPSDTPVLLKPNVCGFQALRKVRAPEDDDGLRGRITDPEFTRGVIDCLKARGHQRITVAEGCAVDHAMFEKVMARSGYAAMAAEAGVPLVGLDDDGVFDAVGERPGKPLRVSGMEQSHVPQLLLPKILVEHLDHGLFLSLPKIKAHRFSVVSLGIKGTQGVVMRSDKAPAHQQKWRMHAELHRYLSAAKSGHEDRAAYVASLELFS
;
A
#
# COMPACT_ATOMS: atom_id res chain seq x y z
N MET A 1 26.32 43.75 -39.57
CA MET A 1 25.50 43.86 -40.80
C MET A 1 26.06 42.91 -41.84
N VAL A 2 25.50 41.70 -41.92
CA VAL A 2 25.89 40.67 -42.88
C VAL A 2 24.66 40.38 -43.72
N ARG A 3 24.71 40.74 -45.00
CA ARG A 3 23.67 40.43 -45.99
C ARG A 3 23.88 39.00 -46.46
N VAL A 4 22.94 38.13 -46.14
CA VAL A 4 22.84 36.79 -46.74
C VAL A 4 21.66 36.82 -47.71
N SER A 5 21.99 36.74 -49.00
CA SER A 5 21.03 36.47 -50.07
C SER A 5 20.69 34.98 -50.05
N VAL A 6 19.40 34.63 -49.95
CA VAL A 6 18.94 33.27 -50.25
C VAL A 6 17.89 33.33 -51.35
N LEU A 7 18.19 32.50 -52.33
CA LEU A 7 17.56 32.20 -53.60
C LEU A 7 16.12 31.69 -53.41
N ALA A 8 15.17 32.28 -54.14
CA ALA A 8 13.81 31.75 -54.27
C ALA A 8 13.80 30.63 -55.32
N LEU A 9 13.48 29.40 -54.92
CA LEU A 9 13.13 28.32 -55.84
C LEU A 9 11.60 28.21 -55.93
N ALA A 10 11.07 28.50 -57.11
CA ALA A 10 9.70 28.23 -57.48
C ALA A 10 9.57 26.77 -57.95
N LEU A 11 8.86 25.94 -57.19
CA LEU A 11 8.37 24.64 -57.66
C LEU A 11 6.87 24.75 -57.83
N SER A 12 6.47 24.74 -59.11
CA SER A 12 5.10 24.64 -59.58
C SER A 12 4.68 23.17 -59.49
N ALA A 13 3.67 22.86 -58.67
CA ALA A 13 3.00 21.58 -58.67
C ALA A 13 1.49 21.82 -58.74
N CYS A 14 0.89 21.23 -59.76
CA CYS A 14 -0.52 21.37 -60.13
C CYS A 14 -1.42 20.77 -59.06
N ALA A 15 -2.41 21.54 -58.61
CA ALA A 15 -3.59 21.04 -57.91
C ALA A 15 -4.65 20.60 -58.92
N PRO A 16 -5.41 19.53 -58.63
CA PRO A 16 -6.81 19.47 -59.01
C PRO A 16 -7.72 19.67 -57.79
N SER A 17 -8.77 20.46 -58.03
CA SER A 17 -9.81 20.91 -57.11
C SER A 17 -10.66 19.79 -56.49
N PRO A 18 -11.33 20.06 -55.35
CA PRO A 18 -12.25 19.16 -54.68
C PRO A 18 -13.63 19.24 -55.33
N ASP A 19 -14.26 18.11 -55.63
CA ASP A 19 -15.73 17.94 -55.66
C ASP A 19 -16.07 16.49 -56.04
N ALA A 20 -16.35 15.67 -55.03
CA ALA A 20 -17.19 14.48 -55.19
C ALA A 20 -17.77 14.07 -53.82
N PRO A 21 -19.11 13.99 -53.68
CA PRO A 21 -19.75 13.64 -52.41
C PRO A 21 -19.66 12.13 -52.18
N VAL A 22 -19.07 11.72 -51.05
CA VAL A 22 -19.08 10.32 -50.62
C VAL A 22 -20.37 10.05 -49.84
N THR A 23 -21.23 9.23 -50.45
CA THR A 23 -22.46 8.68 -49.88
C THR A 23 -22.14 7.66 -48.78
N PRO A 24 -22.72 7.75 -47.58
CA PRO A 24 -22.60 6.70 -46.57
C PRO A 24 -23.56 5.54 -46.87
N PRO A 25 -23.20 4.27 -46.59
CA PRO A 25 -24.14 3.17 -46.74
C PRO A 25 -25.18 3.18 -45.61
N ALA A 26 -26.46 3.13 -46.01
CA ALA A 26 -27.61 2.84 -45.17
C ALA A 26 -27.59 1.35 -44.78
N ALA A 27 -27.60 1.01 -43.48
CA ALA A 27 -28.77 0.78 -42.61
C ALA A 27 -28.96 -0.71 -42.30
N ALA A 28 -28.92 -1.04 -41.01
CA ALA A 28 -29.71 -2.14 -40.45
C ALA A 28 -30.19 -1.70 -39.07
N ALA A 29 -31.45 -1.25 -39.04
CA ALA A 29 -32.21 -1.09 -37.82
C ALA A 29 -32.72 -2.47 -37.38
N SER A 30 -32.42 -2.86 -36.15
CA SER A 30 -33.12 -3.96 -35.47
C SER A 30 -33.61 -3.47 -34.11
N THR A 31 -34.90 -3.17 -34.09
CA THR A 31 -35.89 -3.46 -33.03
C THR A 31 -35.39 -3.61 -31.58
N SER A 32 -35.92 -2.72 -30.75
CA SER A 32 -36.28 -2.88 -29.34
C SER A 32 -36.32 -4.31 -28.80
N SER A 33 -35.57 -4.58 -27.74
CA SER A 33 -35.97 -5.55 -26.71
C SER A 33 -35.56 -5.04 -25.33
N ALA A 34 -36.55 -4.92 -24.46
CA ALA A 34 -36.40 -4.62 -23.05
C ALA A 34 -35.52 -5.68 -22.37
N SER A 35 -34.55 -5.24 -21.57
CA SER A 35 -33.85 -6.13 -20.64
C SER A 35 -34.28 -5.76 -19.22
N SER A 36 -35.10 -6.63 -18.67
CA SER A 36 -35.64 -6.66 -17.33
C SER A 36 -34.55 -6.59 -16.26
N ARG A 37 -34.78 -5.80 -15.21
CA ARG A 37 -34.12 -5.94 -13.92
C ARG A 37 -34.20 -7.40 -13.46
N PRO A 38 -33.10 -8.05 -13.04
CA PRO A 38 -33.20 -9.27 -12.28
C PRO A 38 -33.74 -8.92 -10.89
N THR A 39 -34.99 -9.27 -10.64
CA THR A 39 -35.55 -9.39 -9.30
C THR A 39 -34.82 -10.56 -8.64
N SER A 40 -33.86 -10.26 -7.76
CA SER A 40 -33.17 -11.28 -6.98
C SER A 40 -34.17 -11.88 -5.98
N SER A 41 -34.69 -13.06 -6.28
CA SER A 41 -35.43 -13.88 -5.34
C SER A 41 -34.48 -14.29 -4.23
N ALA A 42 -34.71 -13.78 -3.02
CA ALA A 42 -33.97 -14.16 -1.83
C ALA A 42 -34.23 -15.65 -1.52
N THR A 43 -33.23 -16.49 -1.79
CA THR A 43 -33.16 -17.83 -1.21
C THR A 43 -32.92 -17.68 0.29
N PRO A 44 -33.65 -18.38 1.17
CA PRO A 44 -33.39 -18.33 2.60
C PRO A 44 -31.97 -18.87 2.86
N VAL A 45 -31.13 -18.02 3.45
CA VAL A 45 -29.80 -18.42 3.92
C VAL A 45 -30.03 -19.37 5.10
N ALA A 46 -29.74 -20.66 4.90
CA ALA A 46 -29.66 -21.60 5.99
C ALA A 46 -28.62 -21.09 6.99
N SER A 47 -29.04 -20.95 8.25
CA SER A 47 -28.15 -20.58 9.35
C SER A 47 -27.15 -21.70 9.54
N ILE A 48 -25.94 -21.52 9.03
CA ILE A 48 -24.79 -22.39 9.30
C ILE A 48 -24.24 -21.97 10.66
N ALA A 49 -24.20 -22.92 11.60
CA ALA A 49 -23.60 -22.71 12.91
C ALA A 49 -22.14 -22.23 12.75
N PRO A 50 -21.68 -21.25 13.56
CA PRO A 50 -20.31 -20.78 13.48
C PRO A 50 -19.35 -21.94 13.73
N PRO A 51 -18.26 -22.06 12.94
CA PRO A 51 -17.26 -23.08 13.16
C PRO A 51 -16.61 -22.88 14.55
N PRO A 52 -16.14 -23.96 15.18
CA PRO A 52 -15.46 -23.84 16.47
C PRO A 52 -14.24 -22.92 16.36
N PRO A 53 -13.95 -22.11 17.40
CA PRO A 53 -12.82 -21.20 17.41
C PRO A 53 -11.52 -21.97 17.13
N GLY A 54 -10.73 -21.48 16.17
CA GLY A 54 -9.43 -22.04 15.81
C GLY A 54 -9.36 -22.80 14.48
N THR A 55 -10.47 -23.07 13.81
CA THR A 55 -10.46 -23.70 12.47
C THR A 55 -10.43 -22.63 11.37
N ALA A 56 -9.54 -22.76 10.37
CA ALA A 56 -9.62 -21.94 9.15
C ALA A 56 -10.71 -22.47 8.24
N ASP A 57 -11.42 -21.56 7.56
CA ASP A 57 -12.58 -21.88 6.72
C ASP A 57 -12.17 -22.56 5.40
N ALA A 58 -10.93 -22.35 4.95
CA ALA A 58 -10.26 -23.17 3.96
C ALA A 58 -8.74 -23.14 4.20
N TRP A 59 -8.09 -24.30 4.10
CA TRP A 59 -6.64 -24.42 4.09
C TRP A 59 -6.18 -24.87 2.70
N THR A 60 -5.30 -24.10 2.08
CA THR A 60 -4.42 -24.62 1.03
C THR A 60 -3.01 -24.53 1.58
N ALA A 61 -2.50 -25.66 2.05
CA ALA A 61 -1.09 -25.77 2.43
C ALA A 61 -0.27 -25.96 1.16
N ALA A 62 0.81 -25.19 1.01
CA ALA A 62 1.88 -25.60 0.11
C ALA A 62 2.82 -26.61 0.80
N SER A 63 2.92 -26.63 2.14
CA SER A 63 3.77 -27.53 2.97
C SER A 63 3.56 -27.29 4.50
N PRO A 64 4.16 -28.10 5.41
CA PRO A 64 3.95 -28.03 6.86
C PRO A 64 4.59 -26.82 7.57
N VAL A 65 4.16 -26.57 8.83
CA VAL A 65 4.56 -25.41 9.66
C VAL A 65 5.98 -25.56 10.21
N VAL A 66 6.81 -24.51 10.06
CA VAL A 66 8.18 -24.46 10.57
C VAL A 66 8.29 -23.54 11.79
N GLU A 67 8.95 -24.00 12.84
CA GLU A 67 9.40 -23.16 13.95
C GLU A 67 10.56 -22.27 13.48
N THR A 68 10.38 -20.94 13.51
CA THR A 68 11.44 -20.00 13.09
C THR A 68 12.70 -20.15 13.95
N PRO A 69 13.90 -20.21 13.34
CA PRO A 69 15.16 -20.22 14.10
C PRO A 69 15.40 -18.91 14.86
N GLU A 70 16.37 -18.99 15.77
CA GLU A 70 17.09 -17.95 16.55
C GLU A 70 17.09 -16.53 15.96
N PRO A 71 17.17 -15.48 16.80
CA PRO A 71 17.13 -14.09 16.34
C PRO A 71 18.21 -13.82 15.28
N ALA A 72 17.78 -13.22 14.17
CA ALA A 72 18.69 -12.79 13.11
C ALA A 72 19.68 -11.77 13.69
N ALA A 73 20.98 -12.05 13.59
CA ALA A 73 22.00 -11.11 14.05
C ALA A 73 21.87 -9.75 13.33
N ALA A 74 22.33 -8.69 14.01
CA ALA A 74 21.93 -7.32 13.77
C ALA A 74 21.92 -6.86 12.29
N VAL A 75 20.87 -6.15 11.89
CA VAL A 75 20.68 -5.58 10.54
C VAL A 75 21.18 -4.14 10.42
N THR A 76 21.63 -3.56 11.54
CA THR A 76 22.30 -2.26 11.58
C THR A 76 23.81 -2.37 11.70
N ALA A 77 24.52 -1.53 10.94
CA ALA A 77 25.96 -1.29 11.07
C ALA A 77 26.22 0.21 10.97
N ASP A 78 26.95 0.78 11.93
CA ASP A 78 27.37 2.21 11.94
C ASP A 78 26.22 3.22 11.75
N GLY A 79 25.06 2.96 12.36
CA GLY A 79 23.88 3.82 12.24
C GLY A 79 23.22 3.79 10.85
N ARG A 80 23.52 2.77 10.05
CA ARG A 80 22.94 2.49 8.73
C ARG A 80 22.35 1.08 8.72
N VAL A 81 21.49 0.85 7.74
CA VAL A 81 20.90 -0.46 7.46
C VAL A 81 21.80 -1.19 6.47
N ASP A 82 22.26 -2.40 6.82
CA ASP A 82 23.02 -3.26 5.93
C ASP A 82 22.08 -3.93 4.91
N GLY A 83 21.92 -3.29 3.74
CA GLY A 83 21.00 -3.77 2.71
C GLY A 83 21.43 -5.07 2.04
N ASP A 84 22.73 -5.32 1.90
CA ASP A 84 23.24 -6.58 1.33
C ASP A 84 22.95 -7.76 2.27
N ARG A 85 23.14 -7.56 3.56
CA ARG A 85 22.77 -8.56 4.57
C ARG A 85 21.26 -8.79 4.60
N LEU A 86 20.44 -7.73 4.62
CA LEU A 86 18.98 -7.89 4.56
C LEU A 86 18.54 -8.67 3.33
N ARG A 87 19.15 -8.42 2.17
CA ARG A 87 18.87 -9.14 0.93
C ARG A 87 19.23 -10.62 1.04
N ARG A 88 20.41 -10.96 1.57
CA ARG A 88 20.81 -12.36 1.81
C ARG A 88 19.85 -13.06 2.76
N LEU A 89 19.55 -12.46 3.92
CA LEU A 89 18.59 -13.01 4.89
C LEU A 89 17.21 -13.23 4.25
N HIS A 90 16.75 -12.31 3.41
CA HIS A 90 15.48 -12.43 2.72
C HIS A 90 15.49 -13.57 1.70
N LEU A 91 16.54 -13.70 0.88
CA LEU A 91 16.69 -14.79 -0.08
C LEU A 91 16.78 -16.15 0.62
N ASP A 92 17.55 -16.24 1.70
CA ASP A 92 17.68 -17.45 2.51
C ASP A 92 16.36 -17.84 3.19
N ARG A 93 15.55 -16.85 3.58
CA ARG A 93 14.18 -17.08 4.08
C ARG A 93 13.29 -17.60 2.97
N LEU A 94 13.28 -16.93 1.81
CA LEU A 94 12.45 -17.32 0.66
C LEU A 94 12.76 -18.74 0.19
N ALA A 95 14.03 -19.12 0.14
CA ALA A 95 14.47 -20.46 -0.28
C ALA A 95 13.97 -21.58 0.64
N ARG A 96 13.52 -21.26 1.86
CA ARG A 96 13.02 -22.18 2.87
C ARG A 96 11.59 -21.85 3.32
N ASP A 97 10.92 -20.93 2.63
CA ASP A 97 9.59 -20.46 3.05
C ASP A 97 8.52 -21.44 2.58
N GLU A 98 8.05 -22.24 3.51
CA GLU A 98 7.00 -23.24 3.31
C GLU A 98 5.68 -22.81 3.98
N SER A 99 5.56 -21.54 4.38
CA SER A 99 4.44 -21.05 5.18
C SER A 99 3.09 -21.24 4.48
N PRO A 100 2.06 -21.75 5.18
CA PRO A 100 0.74 -21.93 4.58
C PRO A 100 0.07 -20.58 4.31
N VAL A 101 -0.79 -20.55 3.30
CA VAL A 101 -1.71 -19.43 3.06
C VAL A 101 -3.00 -19.71 3.79
N VAL A 102 -3.31 -18.87 4.78
CA VAL A 102 -4.53 -18.98 5.59
C VAL A 102 -5.59 -18.01 5.06
N VAL A 103 -6.79 -18.54 4.80
CA VAL A 103 -7.98 -17.74 4.45
C VAL A 103 -9.06 -18.01 5.48
N LEU A 104 -9.44 -16.95 6.20
CA LEU A 104 -10.53 -16.97 7.16
C LEU A 104 -11.76 -16.26 6.57
N GLN A 105 -12.94 -16.79 6.89
CA GLN A 105 -14.24 -16.27 6.51
C GLN A 105 -15.13 -16.12 7.76
N GLY A 106 -16.19 -15.31 7.63
CA GLY A 106 -17.15 -15.05 8.70
C GLY A 106 -16.60 -14.25 9.88
N GLY A 107 -17.47 -14.00 10.86
CA GLY A 107 -17.14 -13.23 12.07
C GLY A 107 -16.98 -11.72 11.85
N THR A 108 -16.71 -11.03 12.94
CA THR A 108 -16.39 -9.60 12.96
C THR A 108 -14.93 -9.36 12.54
N PRO A 109 -14.57 -8.13 12.09
CA PRO A 109 -13.17 -7.80 11.81
C PRO A 109 -12.24 -8.11 12.98
N ARG A 110 -12.68 -7.85 14.22
CA ARG A 110 -11.91 -8.14 15.44
C ARG A 110 -11.64 -9.62 15.64
N GLU A 111 -12.65 -10.47 15.48
CA GLU A 111 -12.50 -11.92 15.58
C GLU A 111 -11.56 -12.47 14.50
N LEU A 112 -11.67 -11.94 13.27
CA LEU A 112 -10.79 -12.31 12.17
C LEU A 112 -9.33 -11.93 12.44
N GLY A 113 -9.09 -10.73 12.97
CA GLY A 113 -7.74 -10.29 13.36
C GLY A 113 -7.11 -11.19 14.42
N ALA A 114 -7.87 -11.54 15.46
CA ALA A 114 -7.42 -12.43 16.53
C ALA A 114 -7.15 -13.85 16.02
N ARG A 115 -8.10 -14.45 15.28
CA ARG A 115 -7.94 -15.80 14.70
C ARG A 115 -6.76 -15.88 13.73
N LEU A 116 -6.57 -14.88 12.88
CA LEU A 116 -5.45 -14.87 11.95
C LEU A 116 -4.11 -14.77 12.69
N CYS A 117 -4.03 -13.89 13.69
CA CYS A 117 -2.86 -13.79 14.55
C CYS A 117 -2.52 -15.14 15.21
N GLU A 118 -3.53 -15.86 15.72
CA GLU A 118 -3.36 -17.21 16.26
C GLU A 118 -2.77 -18.22 15.27
N GLN A 119 -3.11 -18.12 13.99
CA GLN A 119 -2.65 -19.09 13.00
C GLN A 119 -1.30 -18.77 12.37
N VAL A 120 -1.00 -17.48 12.10
CA VAL A 120 0.14 -17.13 11.21
C VAL A 120 1.22 -16.29 11.88
N VAL A 121 0.94 -15.66 13.02
CA VAL A 121 1.96 -14.84 13.69
C VAL A 121 2.86 -15.76 14.51
N PRO A 122 4.18 -15.79 14.25
CA PRO A 122 5.09 -16.67 14.98
C PRO A 122 5.09 -16.32 16.46
N ARG A 123 5.16 -17.34 17.33
CA ARG A 123 5.34 -17.11 18.77
C ARG A 123 6.74 -16.59 19.03
N ARG A 124 6.82 -15.53 19.84
CA ARG A 124 8.08 -14.88 20.25
C ARG A 124 8.03 -14.65 21.76
N PRO A 125 9.20 -14.50 22.42
CA PRO A 125 9.25 -14.04 23.81
C PRO A 125 8.40 -12.78 24.03
N SER A 126 7.74 -12.69 25.19
CA SER A 126 6.78 -11.61 25.50
C SER A 126 7.39 -10.20 25.51
N ASP A 127 8.71 -10.11 25.72
CA ASP A 127 9.49 -8.87 25.69
C ASP A 127 9.90 -8.45 24.28
N THR A 128 9.71 -9.31 23.27
CA THR A 128 9.97 -8.98 21.86
C THR A 128 9.07 -7.81 21.42
N PRO A 129 9.65 -6.68 20.97
CA PRO A 129 8.85 -5.56 20.49
C PRO A 129 8.17 -5.90 19.15
N VAL A 130 6.90 -5.50 19.01
CA VAL A 130 6.08 -5.79 17.83
C VAL A 130 5.62 -4.50 17.18
N LEU A 131 5.90 -4.34 15.89
CA LEU A 131 5.46 -3.22 15.06
C LEU A 131 4.38 -3.70 14.09
N LEU A 132 3.17 -3.18 14.27
CA LEU A 132 2.01 -3.42 13.41
C LEU A 132 1.92 -2.29 12.37
N LYS A 133 1.97 -2.66 11.09
CA LYS A 133 1.77 -1.73 9.98
C LYS A 133 0.47 -2.03 9.25
N PRO A 134 -0.66 -1.39 9.63
CA PRO A 134 -1.88 -1.44 8.85
C PRO A 134 -1.72 -0.70 7.52
N ASN A 135 -2.71 -0.85 6.62
CA ASN A 135 -2.89 0.05 5.48
C ASN A 135 -4.00 1.05 5.78
N VAL A 136 -3.64 2.28 6.14
CA VAL A 136 -4.58 3.37 6.48
C VAL A 136 -4.53 4.50 5.46
N CYS A 137 -3.34 4.80 4.95
CA CYS A 137 -3.13 5.94 4.07
C CYS A 137 -3.13 5.55 2.58
N GLY A 138 -3.61 6.48 1.75
CA GLY A 138 -3.72 6.33 0.30
C GLY A 138 -3.98 7.66 -0.41
N PHE A 139 -4.07 7.61 -1.73
CA PHE A 139 -4.47 8.79 -2.51
C PHE A 139 -5.86 9.28 -2.06
N GLN A 140 -5.99 10.59 -1.85
CA GLN A 140 -7.23 11.21 -1.38
C GLN A 140 -7.72 10.61 -0.05
N ALA A 141 -6.78 10.41 0.89
CA ALA A 141 -7.03 9.83 2.22
C ALA A 141 -8.20 10.47 2.96
N LEU A 142 -8.49 11.76 2.70
CA LEU A 142 -9.68 12.43 3.19
C LEU A 142 -10.43 13.09 2.03
N ARG A 143 -11.71 12.78 1.92
CA ARG A 143 -12.65 13.49 1.05
C ARG A 143 -13.59 14.36 1.89
N LYS A 144 -14.09 15.44 1.27
CA LYS A 144 -15.10 16.30 1.90
C LYS A 144 -16.38 15.49 2.02
N VAL A 145 -16.90 15.42 3.25
CA VAL A 145 -18.16 14.74 3.56
C VAL A 145 -19.16 15.79 3.99
N ARG A 146 -20.33 15.76 3.35
CA ARG A 146 -21.48 16.62 3.57
C ARG A 146 -22.66 15.82 4.14
N ALA A 147 -22.72 14.52 3.85
CA ALA A 147 -23.73 13.59 4.35
C ALA A 147 -23.10 12.24 4.80
N PRO A 148 -23.71 11.48 5.73
CA PRO A 148 -23.14 10.24 6.28
C PRO A 148 -22.76 9.15 5.25
N GLU A 149 -23.47 9.11 4.14
CA GLU A 149 -23.28 8.22 2.99
C GLU A 149 -22.17 8.65 2.05
N ASP A 150 -21.67 9.88 2.19
CA ASP A 150 -20.61 10.38 1.33
C ASP A 150 -19.33 9.55 1.52
N ASP A 151 -18.64 9.40 0.40
CA ASP A 151 -17.32 8.82 0.37
C ASP A 151 -16.33 9.68 1.19
N ASP A 152 -15.91 9.17 2.33
CA ASP A 152 -14.96 9.82 3.25
C ASP A 152 -13.49 9.65 2.85
N GLY A 153 -13.19 8.82 1.85
CA GLY A 153 -11.83 8.45 1.45
C GLY A 153 -11.23 7.27 2.22
N LEU A 154 -11.88 6.78 3.29
CA LEU A 154 -11.33 5.78 4.22
C LEU A 154 -12.16 4.49 4.28
N ARG A 155 -13.49 4.61 4.35
CA ARG A 155 -14.42 3.49 4.49
C ARG A 155 -14.24 2.49 3.35
N GLY A 156 -14.06 1.22 3.71
CA GLY A 156 -13.77 0.14 2.75
C GLY A 156 -12.37 0.21 2.10
N ARG A 157 -11.61 1.29 2.32
CA ARG A 157 -10.27 1.50 1.76
C ARG A 157 -9.17 1.34 2.78
N ILE A 158 -9.44 1.17 4.05
CA ILE A 158 -8.37 0.93 5.03
C ILE A 158 -8.42 -0.50 5.55
N THR A 159 -7.34 -0.90 6.20
CA THR A 159 -7.39 -2.01 7.15
C THR A 159 -8.33 -1.58 8.26
N ASP A 160 -9.32 -2.41 8.56
CA ASP A 160 -10.32 -2.06 9.56
C ASP A 160 -9.62 -1.94 10.93
N PRO A 161 -9.83 -0.86 11.70
CA PRO A 161 -9.18 -0.69 13.00
C PRO A 161 -9.53 -1.83 13.96
N GLU A 162 -10.73 -2.40 13.88
CA GLU A 162 -11.12 -3.54 14.73
C GLU A 162 -10.38 -4.81 14.34
N PHE A 163 -10.04 -5.00 13.07
CA PHE A 163 -9.14 -6.09 12.67
C PHE A 163 -7.76 -5.94 13.31
N THR A 164 -7.20 -4.72 13.30
CA THR A 164 -5.93 -4.47 13.99
C THR A 164 -6.05 -4.67 15.50
N ARG A 165 -7.17 -4.25 16.12
CA ARG A 165 -7.47 -4.51 17.54
C ARG A 165 -7.45 -6.00 17.86
N GLY A 166 -8.05 -6.83 17.02
CA GLY A 166 -8.02 -8.29 17.17
C GLY A 166 -6.59 -8.87 17.19
N VAL A 167 -5.72 -8.37 16.31
CA VAL A 167 -4.29 -8.74 16.31
C VAL A 167 -3.61 -8.31 17.61
N ILE A 168 -3.89 -7.09 18.09
CA ILE A 168 -3.35 -6.57 19.36
C ILE A 168 -3.81 -7.43 20.53
N ASP A 169 -5.10 -7.78 20.60
CA ASP A 169 -5.67 -8.61 21.67
C ASP A 169 -5.00 -9.99 21.73
N CYS A 170 -4.81 -10.62 20.56
CA CYS A 170 -4.07 -11.87 20.42
C CYS A 170 -2.63 -11.75 20.95
N LEU A 171 -1.89 -10.73 20.53
CA LEU A 171 -0.51 -10.51 20.98
C LEU A 171 -0.43 -10.25 22.49
N LYS A 172 -1.36 -9.48 23.04
CA LYS A 172 -1.45 -9.24 24.50
C LYS A 172 -1.79 -10.50 25.28
N ALA A 173 -2.68 -11.35 24.75
CA ALA A 173 -3.01 -12.64 25.36
C ALA A 173 -1.78 -13.57 25.41
N ARG A 174 -0.83 -13.42 24.47
CA ARG A 174 0.48 -14.09 24.49
C ARG A 174 1.50 -13.42 25.42
N GLY A 175 1.13 -12.35 26.11
CA GLY A 175 1.98 -11.62 27.04
C GLY A 175 2.80 -10.49 26.42
N HIS A 176 2.67 -10.18 25.13
CA HIS A 176 3.41 -9.07 24.53
C HIS A 176 3.04 -7.72 25.15
N GLN A 177 4.05 -7.00 25.64
CA GLN A 177 3.87 -5.71 26.31
C GLN A 177 4.26 -4.50 25.44
N ARG A 178 5.10 -4.72 24.42
CA ARG A 178 5.67 -3.67 23.57
C ARG A 178 5.09 -3.76 22.16
N ILE A 179 3.84 -3.36 21.99
CA ILE A 179 3.14 -3.37 20.71
C ILE A 179 2.97 -1.92 20.23
N THR A 180 3.43 -1.61 19.02
CA THR A 180 3.29 -0.28 18.39
C THR A 180 2.52 -0.41 17.09
N VAL A 181 1.56 0.49 16.85
CA VAL A 181 0.91 0.65 15.54
C VAL A 181 1.58 1.81 14.81
N ALA A 182 1.96 1.61 13.54
CA ALA A 182 2.60 2.68 12.79
C ALA A 182 2.23 2.68 11.31
N GLU A 183 2.13 3.88 10.72
CA GLU A 183 1.82 4.08 9.31
C GLU A 183 2.67 5.21 8.71
N GLY A 184 3.03 5.07 7.43
CA GLY A 184 3.71 6.12 6.67
C GLY A 184 2.82 6.59 5.52
N CYS A 185 2.35 7.83 5.62
CA CYS A 185 1.27 8.39 4.81
C CYS A 185 1.78 9.34 3.71
N ALA A 186 3.05 9.77 3.77
CA ALA A 186 3.61 10.83 2.94
C ALA A 186 2.79 12.14 3.04
N VAL A 187 2.34 12.48 4.24
CA VAL A 187 1.60 13.73 4.56
C VAL A 187 2.23 14.39 5.77
N ASP A 188 1.89 15.65 6.04
CA ASP A 188 2.31 16.34 7.26
C ASP A 188 1.61 15.80 8.52
N HIS A 189 2.16 16.16 9.70
CA HIS A 189 1.66 15.74 11.01
C HIS A 189 0.16 16.00 11.19
N ALA A 190 -0.29 17.21 10.89
CA ALA A 190 -1.67 17.63 11.10
C ALA A 190 -2.64 16.83 10.23
N MET A 191 -2.23 16.46 9.00
CA MET A 191 -2.99 15.57 8.14
C MET A 191 -2.97 14.14 8.67
N PHE A 192 -1.83 13.64 9.16
CA PHE A 192 -1.71 12.33 9.78
C PHE A 192 -2.69 12.18 10.96
N GLU A 193 -2.70 13.12 11.90
CA GLU A 193 -3.61 13.12 13.05
C GLU A 193 -5.07 13.11 12.60
N LYS A 194 -5.44 13.91 11.59
CA LYS A 194 -6.81 13.92 11.04
C LYS A 194 -7.20 12.58 10.43
N VAL A 195 -6.29 11.92 9.69
CA VAL A 195 -6.54 10.59 9.12
C VAL A 195 -6.69 9.56 10.23
N MET A 196 -5.82 9.56 11.25
CA MET A 196 -5.88 8.62 12.37
C MET A 196 -7.15 8.80 13.22
N ALA A 197 -7.57 10.05 13.46
CA ALA A 197 -8.82 10.34 14.16
C ALA A 197 -10.03 9.84 13.37
N ARG A 198 -10.11 10.17 12.08
CA ARG A 198 -11.27 9.83 11.25
C ARG A 198 -11.37 8.35 10.89
N SER A 199 -10.24 7.66 10.78
CA SER A 199 -10.18 6.22 10.52
C SER A 199 -10.52 5.36 11.74
N GLY A 200 -10.58 5.95 12.94
CA GLY A 200 -10.79 5.22 14.19
C GLY A 200 -9.51 4.64 14.79
N TYR A 201 -8.35 4.75 14.12
CA TYR A 201 -7.08 4.25 14.63
C TYR A 201 -6.60 4.98 15.89
N ALA A 202 -6.85 6.28 16.00
CA ALA A 202 -6.49 7.04 17.20
C ALA A 202 -7.26 6.54 18.43
N ALA A 203 -8.57 6.36 18.31
CA ALA A 203 -9.41 5.83 19.38
C ALA A 203 -9.04 4.38 19.73
N MET A 204 -8.89 3.52 18.71
CA MET A 204 -8.50 2.13 18.91
C MET A 204 -7.15 1.99 19.61
N ALA A 205 -6.13 2.75 19.19
CA ALA A 205 -4.81 2.70 19.81
C ALA A 205 -4.84 3.19 21.27
N ALA A 206 -5.59 4.26 21.55
CA ALA A 206 -5.76 4.79 22.91
C ALA A 206 -6.48 3.78 23.83
N GLU A 207 -7.61 3.21 23.38
CA GLU A 207 -8.37 2.21 24.12
C GLU A 207 -7.57 0.92 24.34
N ALA A 208 -6.78 0.52 23.35
CA ALA A 208 -5.86 -0.60 23.46
C ALA A 208 -4.57 -0.24 24.22
N GLY A 209 -4.34 1.00 24.63
CA GLY A 209 -3.12 1.41 25.33
C GLY A 209 -1.85 1.07 24.56
N VAL A 210 -1.85 1.21 23.23
CA VAL A 210 -0.68 0.99 22.36
C VAL A 210 -0.28 2.32 21.69
N PRO A 211 1.02 2.59 21.49
CA PRO A 211 1.44 3.77 20.75
C PRO A 211 0.99 3.74 19.29
N LEU A 212 0.57 4.90 18.77
CA LEU A 212 0.29 5.15 17.37
C LEU A 212 1.31 6.14 16.80
N VAL A 213 2.11 5.69 15.83
CA VAL A 213 3.29 6.42 15.35
C VAL A 213 3.19 6.73 13.86
N GLY A 214 3.45 7.99 13.50
CA GLY A 214 3.72 8.37 12.12
C GLY A 214 5.14 7.98 11.72
N LEU A 215 5.28 7.32 10.57
CA LEU A 215 6.57 6.90 9.99
C LEU A 215 7.11 7.92 8.98
N ASP A 216 6.55 9.12 8.99
CA ASP A 216 6.96 10.24 8.18
C ASP A 216 7.83 11.17 9.05
N ASP A 217 9.05 11.44 8.59
CA ASP A 217 10.01 12.41 9.12
C ASP A 217 9.51 13.86 8.93
N ASP A 218 8.38 14.19 9.56
CA ASP A 218 7.67 15.46 9.42
C ASP A 218 8.22 16.59 10.32
N GLY A 219 9.32 16.32 11.05
CA GLY A 219 9.93 17.25 11.99
C GLY A 219 9.29 17.25 13.38
N VAL A 220 8.12 16.61 13.57
CA VAL A 220 7.47 16.42 14.88
C VAL A 220 7.91 15.09 15.47
N PHE A 221 7.73 13.98 14.73
CA PHE A 221 8.14 12.66 15.20
C PHE A 221 9.67 12.49 15.33
N ASP A 222 10.44 13.40 14.75
CA ASP A 222 11.91 13.42 14.81
C ASP A 222 12.45 14.20 16.01
N ALA A 223 11.60 14.98 16.67
CA ALA A 223 11.95 15.76 17.87
C ALA A 223 11.44 15.10 19.16
N VAL A 224 10.57 14.10 19.06
CA VAL A 224 9.94 13.44 20.22
C VAL A 224 10.64 12.11 20.55
N GLY A 225 11.03 11.95 21.82
CA GLY A 225 11.49 10.68 22.39
C GLY A 225 12.63 10.01 21.60
N GLU A 226 12.41 8.76 21.20
CA GLU A 226 13.41 7.93 20.50
C GLU A 226 13.51 8.18 18.99
N ARG A 227 12.74 9.15 18.46
CA ARG A 227 12.76 9.56 17.05
C ARG A 227 12.43 8.42 16.08
N PRO A 228 11.25 7.81 16.19
CA PRO A 228 10.90 6.59 15.44
C PRO A 228 10.86 6.81 13.91
N GLY A 229 10.53 8.03 13.47
CA GLY A 229 10.48 8.43 12.05
C GLY A 229 11.84 8.67 11.39
N LYS A 230 12.91 8.80 12.19
CA LYS A 230 14.23 9.21 11.70
C LYS A 230 14.69 8.34 10.51
N PRO A 231 15.00 8.92 9.35
CA PRO A 231 15.42 8.15 8.19
C PRO A 231 16.84 7.60 8.38
N LEU A 232 17.00 6.30 8.22
CA LEU A 232 18.27 5.58 8.21
C LEU A 232 18.61 5.14 6.79
N ARG A 233 19.83 5.41 6.34
CA ARG A 233 20.31 5.02 5.02
C ARG A 233 20.48 3.52 4.91
N VAL A 234 20.06 2.97 3.76
CA VAL A 234 20.34 1.59 3.36
C VAL A 234 21.61 1.57 2.51
N SER A 235 22.61 0.78 2.92
CA SER A 235 23.82 0.48 2.12
C SER A 235 23.59 -0.73 1.19
N GLY A 236 24.53 -1.03 0.29
CA GLY A 236 24.43 -2.22 -0.57
C GLY A 236 23.43 -2.04 -1.72
N MET A 237 23.12 -0.79 -2.07
CA MET A 237 22.20 -0.44 -3.17
C MET A 237 22.95 -0.02 -4.44
N GLU A 238 24.29 0.04 -4.40
CA GLU A 238 25.17 0.56 -5.44
C GLU A 238 25.09 -0.23 -6.75
N GLN A 239 24.74 -1.52 -6.67
CA GLN A 239 24.56 -2.40 -7.82
C GLN A 239 23.14 -2.32 -8.43
N SER A 240 22.25 -1.53 -7.84
CA SER A 240 20.87 -1.38 -8.32
C SER A 240 20.68 -0.05 -9.04
N HIS A 241 19.70 0.02 -9.93
CA HIS A 241 19.24 1.29 -10.52
C HIS A 241 18.33 2.10 -9.58
N VAL A 242 18.13 1.60 -8.35
CA VAL A 242 17.27 2.22 -7.35
C VAL A 242 18.07 3.33 -6.66
N PRO A 243 17.59 4.59 -6.67
CA PRO A 243 18.18 5.63 -5.86
C PRO A 243 18.27 5.22 -4.39
N GLN A 244 19.19 5.84 -3.66
CA GLN A 244 19.45 5.47 -2.28
C GLN A 244 18.17 5.50 -1.43
N LEU A 245 17.93 4.37 -0.75
CA LEU A 245 16.75 4.16 0.07
C LEU A 245 17.03 4.54 1.52
N LEU A 246 15.96 4.97 2.19
CA LEU A 246 15.92 5.24 3.61
C LEU A 246 14.75 4.49 4.25
N LEU A 247 14.95 4.00 5.48
CA LEU A 247 13.93 3.34 6.30
C LEU A 247 13.75 4.12 7.62
N PRO A 248 12.54 4.19 8.20
CA PRO A 248 12.35 4.80 9.51
C PRO A 248 13.03 3.95 10.59
N LYS A 249 13.70 4.60 11.55
CA LYS A 249 14.45 3.96 12.64
C LYS A 249 13.64 2.85 13.33
N ILE A 250 12.38 3.10 13.66
CA ILE A 250 11.54 2.12 14.36
C ILE A 250 11.36 0.82 13.56
N LEU A 251 11.26 0.89 12.23
CA LEU A 251 11.18 -0.33 11.42
C LEU A 251 12.48 -1.12 11.50
N VAL A 252 13.62 -0.43 11.40
CA VAL A 252 14.94 -1.05 11.43
C VAL A 252 15.16 -1.78 12.76
N GLU A 253 14.79 -1.16 13.88
CA GLU A 253 14.85 -1.77 15.21
C GLU A 253 14.01 -3.04 15.30
N HIS A 254 12.81 -3.05 14.71
CA HIS A 254 11.96 -4.24 14.71
C HIS A 254 12.43 -5.32 13.73
N LEU A 255 13.16 -4.98 12.67
CA LEU A 255 13.84 -5.96 11.81
C LEU A 255 15.08 -6.55 12.48
N ASP A 256 15.68 -5.83 13.42
CA ASP A 256 16.89 -6.19 14.14
C ASP A 256 16.62 -7.15 15.30
N HIS A 257 15.68 -6.79 16.18
CA HIS A 257 15.43 -7.53 17.42
C HIS A 257 13.94 -7.65 17.77
N GLY A 258 13.05 -7.35 16.82
CA GLY A 258 11.61 -7.36 17.03
C GLY A 258 10.84 -8.23 16.05
N LEU A 259 9.56 -7.90 15.93
CA LEU A 259 8.66 -8.47 14.95
C LEU A 259 7.97 -7.35 14.17
N PHE A 260 8.07 -7.39 12.84
CA PHE A 260 7.33 -6.51 11.95
C PHE A 260 6.17 -7.26 11.30
N LEU A 261 4.94 -6.83 11.56
CA LEU A 261 3.73 -7.40 10.99
C LEU A 261 3.06 -6.39 10.06
N SER A 262 3.06 -6.68 8.76
CA SER A 262 2.26 -5.92 7.81
C SER A 262 0.82 -6.46 7.81
N LEU A 263 -0.14 -5.57 8.02
CA LEU A 263 -1.58 -5.85 8.00
C LEU A 263 -2.20 -5.13 6.78
N PRO A 264 -1.93 -5.58 5.54
CA PRO A 264 -2.42 -4.88 4.36
C PRO A 264 -3.91 -5.12 4.13
N LYS A 265 -4.55 -4.14 3.48
CA LYS A 265 -5.88 -4.32 2.89
C LYS A 265 -5.72 -4.74 1.43
N ILE A 266 -6.30 -5.89 1.06
CA ILE A 266 -6.36 -6.35 -0.33
C ILE A 266 -7.27 -5.41 -1.13
N LYS A 267 -6.76 -4.86 -2.23
CA LYS A 267 -7.52 -3.98 -3.14
C LYS A 267 -7.09 -4.20 -4.56
N ALA A 268 -7.98 -3.96 -5.53
CA ALA A 268 -7.56 -3.76 -6.90
C ALA A 268 -6.62 -2.55 -6.99
N HIS A 269 -5.55 -2.67 -7.76
CA HIS A 269 -4.59 -1.60 -7.99
C HIS A 269 -4.24 -1.52 -9.46
N ARG A 270 -4.38 -0.34 -10.04
CA ARG A 270 -4.30 -0.16 -11.49
C ARG A 270 -2.96 -0.59 -12.11
N PHE A 271 -1.86 -0.51 -11.36
CA PHE A 271 -0.51 -0.78 -11.87
C PHE A 271 0.15 -2.04 -11.31
N SER A 272 -0.43 -2.63 -10.27
CA SER A 272 0.14 -3.83 -9.65
C SER A 272 -0.87 -4.97 -9.63
N VAL A 273 -1.99 -4.81 -10.35
CA VAL A 273 -3.21 -5.64 -10.35
C VAL A 273 -3.92 -5.61 -8.99
N VAL A 274 -3.18 -5.86 -7.90
CA VAL A 274 -3.64 -5.84 -6.52
C VAL A 274 -2.67 -5.07 -5.60
N SER A 275 -3.19 -4.49 -4.52
CA SER A 275 -2.42 -4.01 -3.38
C SER A 275 -2.41 -5.09 -2.29
N LEU A 276 -1.21 -5.56 -1.94
CA LEU A 276 -0.94 -6.59 -0.92
C LEU A 276 0.43 -6.33 -0.27
N GLY A 277 0.87 -7.20 0.65
CA GLY A 277 2.20 -7.27 1.29
C GLY A 277 3.21 -6.17 0.91
N ILE A 278 4.02 -6.40 -0.14
CA ILE A 278 5.09 -5.48 -0.59
C ILE A 278 4.57 -4.09 -0.95
N LYS A 279 3.37 -3.99 -1.55
CA LYS A 279 2.75 -2.68 -1.83
C LYS A 279 2.39 -1.96 -0.53
N GLY A 280 1.94 -2.70 0.48
CA GLY A 280 1.70 -2.19 1.83
C GLY A 280 2.96 -1.58 2.45
N THR A 281 4.14 -2.16 2.22
CA THR A 281 5.40 -1.66 2.78
C THR A 281 5.95 -0.40 2.08
N GLN A 282 5.39 0.06 0.96
CA GLN A 282 5.89 1.29 0.32
C GLN A 282 5.82 2.53 1.22
N GLY A 283 4.88 2.59 2.18
CA GLY A 283 4.81 3.68 3.15
C GLY A 283 6.01 3.77 4.10
N VAL A 284 6.84 2.73 4.17
CA VAL A 284 8.04 2.71 5.04
C VAL A 284 9.35 2.90 4.29
N VAL A 285 9.32 3.04 2.98
CA VAL A 285 10.53 3.22 2.16
C VAL A 285 10.55 4.63 1.59
N MET A 286 11.64 5.35 1.79
CA MET A 286 11.87 6.71 1.30
C MET A 286 13.05 6.71 0.31
N ARG A 287 13.01 7.58 -0.70
CA ARG A 287 14.17 7.92 -1.54
C ARG A 287 14.93 9.06 -0.89
N SER A 288 16.25 9.05 -0.96
CA SER A 288 17.09 10.14 -0.45
C SER A 288 17.27 11.30 -1.42
N ASP A 289 16.59 11.29 -2.57
CA ASP A 289 16.86 12.20 -3.69
C ASP A 289 16.55 13.66 -3.38
N LYS A 290 15.58 13.90 -2.48
CA LYS A 290 15.16 15.25 -2.07
C LYS A 290 14.77 15.27 -0.60
N ALA A 291 14.90 16.45 0.00
CA ALA A 291 14.39 16.73 1.33
C ALA A 291 13.01 17.42 1.24
N PRO A 292 12.13 17.19 2.24
CA PRO A 292 12.29 16.21 3.30
C PRO A 292 11.99 14.78 2.80
N ALA A 293 12.71 13.79 3.33
CA ALA A 293 12.70 12.41 2.81
C ALA A 293 11.32 11.74 2.88
N HIS A 294 10.50 12.10 3.86
CA HIS A 294 9.14 11.55 4.00
C HIS A 294 8.21 11.90 2.83
N GLN A 295 8.48 13.00 2.12
CA GLN A 295 7.74 13.35 0.90
C GLN A 295 8.21 12.54 -0.32
N GLN A 296 9.35 11.86 -0.20
CA GLN A 296 9.97 11.05 -1.22
C GLN A 296 9.73 9.54 -1.00
N LYS A 297 8.57 9.13 -0.46
CA LYS A 297 8.25 7.69 -0.37
C LYS A 297 8.44 7.02 -1.72
N TRP A 298 8.95 5.79 -1.72
CA TRP A 298 9.24 5.02 -2.94
C TRP A 298 7.94 4.80 -3.73
N ARG A 299 7.67 5.71 -4.68
CA ARG A 299 6.54 5.67 -5.60
C ARG A 299 7.02 5.15 -6.93
N MET A 300 6.44 4.03 -7.37
CA MET A 300 6.83 3.34 -8.61
C MET A 300 6.10 3.84 -9.86
N HIS A 301 5.69 5.12 -9.89
CA HIS A 301 4.91 5.66 -11.01
C HIS A 301 5.44 7.01 -11.48
N ALA A 302 6.75 7.11 -11.71
CA ALA A 302 7.34 8.32 -12.31
C ALA A 302 6.76 8.56 -13.72
N GLU A 303 6.42 7.48 -14.40
CA GLU A 303 5.75 7.40 -15.70
C GLU A 303 4.39 8.12 -15.68
N LEU A 304 3.73 8.17 -14.51
CA LEU A 304 2.47 8.89 -14.34
C LEU A 304 2.62 10.38 -14.13
N HIS A 305 3.82 10.89 -13.84
CA HIS A 305 3.99 12.29 -13.47
C HIS A 305 3.47 13.24 -14.56
N ARG A 306 3.67 12.90 -15.83
CA ARG A 306 3.14 13.69 -16.95
C ARG A 306 1.61 13.77 -16.90
N TYR A 307 0.94 12.61 -16.84
CA TYR A 307 -0.52 12.55 -16.74
C TYR A 307 -1.05 13.28 -15.49
N LEU A 308 -0.47 13.02 -14.33
CA LEU A 308 -0.91 13.63 -13.06
C LEU A 308 -0.72 15.14 -13.06
N SER A 309 0.34 15.65 -13.71
CA SER A 309 0.58 17.09 -13.83
C SER A 309 -0.47 17.74 -14.74
N ALA A 310 -0.78 17.13 -15.88
CA ALA A 310 -1.85 17.60 -16.76
C ALA A 310 -3.22 17.58 -16.07
N ALA A 311 -3.56 16.49 -15.38
CA ALA A 311 -4.83 16.36 -14.67
C ALA A 311 -5.00 17.42 -13.57
N LYS A 312 -3.91 17.76 -12.86
CA LYS A 312 -3.92 18.85 -11.86
C LYS A 312 -4.18 20.23 -12.48
N SER A 313 -3.78 20.46 -13.73
CA SER A 313 -4.08 21.70 -14.46
C SER A 313 -5.45 21.65 -15.17
N GLY A 314 -6.29 20.66 -14.87
CA GLY A 314 -7.64 20.53 -15.44
C GLY A 314 -7.68 19.93 -16.85
N HIS A 315 -6.57 19.35 -17.33
CA HIS A 315 -6.48 18.74 -18.66
C HIS A 315 -6.19 17.24 -18.57
N GLU A 316 -7.05 16.41 -19.15
CA GLU A 316 -6.83 14.97 -19.17
C GLU A 316 -5.94 14.55 -20.37
N ASP A 317 -4.67 14.21 -20.13
CA ASP A 317 -3.77 13.63 -21.14
C ASP A 317 -3.94 12.10 -21.20
N ARG A 318 -5.03 11.65 -21.83
CA ARG A 318 -5.35 10.21 -21.95
C ARG A 318 -4.26 9.41 -22.66
N ALA A 319 -3.53 10.00 -23.61
CA ALA A 319 -2.42 9.33 -24.29
C ALA A 319 -1.27 9.05 -23.31
N ALA A 320 -0.86 10.04 -22.50
CA ALA A 320 0.14 9.83 -21.46
C ALA A 320 -0.32 8.81 -20.41
N TYR A 321 -1.62 8.79 -20.10
CA TYR A 321 -2.19 7.78 -19.20
C TYR A 321 -2.05 6.37 -19.75
N VAL A 322 -2.46 6.13 -20.99
CA VAL A 322 -2.39 4.80 -21.63
C VAL A 322 -0.93 4.37 -21.78
N ALA A 323 -0.05 5.25 -22.25
CA ALA A 323 1.38 4.96 -22.35
C ALA A 323 1.99 4.58 -20.99
N SER A 324 1.52 5.19 -19.88
CA SER A 324 1.96 4.79 -18.54
C SER A 324 1.48 3.40 -18.12
N LEU A 325 0.36 2.90 -18.66
CA LEU A 325 -0.15 1.56 -18.37
C LEU A 325 0.58 0.50 -19.19
N GLU A 326 0.88 0.80 -20.46
CA GLU A 326 1.59 -0.11 -21.37
C GLU A 326 2.99 -0.49 -20.88
N LEU A 327 3.61 0.34 -20.03
CA LEU A 327 4.89 0.03 -19.39
C LEU A 327 4.79 -1.07 -18.31
N PHE A 328 3.58 -1.39 -17.83
CA PHE A 328 3.35 -2.37 -16.77
C PHE A 328 2.50 -3.57 -17.22
N SER A 329 2.07 -3.60 -18.48
CA SER A 329 1.34 -4.71 -19.12
C SER A 329 2.30 -5.65 -19.85
#